data_AF-A0A5C5R8N6-F1
#
_entry.id   AF-A0A5C5R8N6-F1
#
_cell.length_a   1.000
_cell.length_b   1.000
_cell.length_c   1.000
_cell.angle_alpha   90.00
_cell.angle_beta   90.00
_cell.angle_gamma   90.00
#
_symmetry.space_group_name_H-M   'P 1'
#
loop_
_entity.id
_entity.type
_entity.pdbx_description
1 polymer ?
#
loop_
_entity_poly.entity_id
_entity_poly.type
_entity_poly.pdbx_seq_one_letter_code
_entity_poly.pdbx_strand_id
1 'polypeptide(L)'
;ILLRAFSAEGSVVLGSLFTSRTNRTIMKNTLVLGAVVGLIGTLLGFFFAYVQARVAMPGKRLLHLICLVPIVSPPFAVATSAITLFGRNGIISNQVFHQQWNIYGLSGLTLVLSLSFFPVAYMNMLGMLRNLDPAMEEAAASLGASQWRIFRTVTLPMLIPGFAASFL
;
A
#
# COMPACT_ATOMS: atom_id res chain seq x y z
N ILE A 1 17.91 22.83 -11.99
CA ILE A 1 18.06 21.99 -10.78
C ILE A 1 19.26 21.04 -10.91
N LEU A 2 19.34 20.21 -11.95
CA LEU A 2 20.47 19.29 -12.17
C LEU A 2 21.85 19.99 -12.21
N LEU A 3 21.96 21.13 -12.90
CA LEU A 3 23.21 21.91 -12.94
C LEU A 3 23.65 22.46 -11.56
N ARG A 4 22.73 22.67 -10.63
CA ARG A 4 23.06 23.07 -9.24
C ARG A 4 23.46 21.87 -8.39
N ALA A 5 22.86 20.69 -8.63
CA ALA A 5 23.19 19.45 -7.93
C ALA A 5 24.61 18.96 -8.24
N PHE A 6 25.11 19.18 -9.47
CA PHE A 6 26.47 18.82 -9.89
C PHE A 6 27.48 19.97 -9.80
N SER A 7 27.12 21.09 -9.17
CA SER A 7 28.07 22.16 -8.84
C SER A 7 29.08 21.70 -7.77
N ALA A 8 30.19 22.42 -7.58
CA ALA A 8 31.17 22.12 -6.53
C ALA A 8 30.55 22.11 -5.11
N GLU A 9 29.53 22.95 -4.88
CA GLU A 9 28.77 22.96 -3.62
C GLU A 9 27.80 21.77 -3.55
N GLY A 10 27.18 21.42 -4.68
CA GLY A 10 26.27 20.27 -4.79
C GLY A 10 26.96 18.92 -4.62
N SER A 11 28.19 18.77 -5.11
CA SER A 11 28.97 17.53 -4.95
C SER A 11 29.39 17.28 -3.50
N VAL A 12 29.68 18.36 -2.74
CA VAL A 12 29.92 18.29 -1.30
C VAL A 12 28.65 17.84 -0.54
N VAL A 13 27.49 18.38 -0.91
CA VAL A 13 26.20 17.97 -0.34
C VAL A 13 25.88 16.50 -0.67
N LEU A 14 26.10 16.07 -1.92
CA LEU A 14 25.94 14.67 -2.34
C LEU A 14 26.89 13.74 -1.58
N GLY A 15 28.16 14.13 -1.40
CA GLY A 15 29.10 13.39 -0.57
C GLY A 15 28.64 13.29 0.89
N SER A 16 28.05 14.36 1.42
CA SER A 16 27.52 14.38 2.79
C SER A 16 26.36 13.38 3.01
N LEU A 17 25.65 12.97 1.95
CA LEU A 17 24.61 11.93 2.05
C LEU A 17 25.19 10.60 2.54
N PHE A 18 26.40 10.29 2.08
CA PHE A 18 27.10 9.05 2.43
C PHE A 18 28.04 9.22 3.62
N THR A 19 28.48 10.42 3.97
CA THR A 19 29.43 10.61 5.08
C THR A 19 28.73 10.91 6.41
N SER A 20 27.61 11.63 6.38
CA SER A 20 26.88 12.03 7.60
C SER A 20 26.07 10.88 8.19
N ARG A 21 26.21 10.65 9.50
CA ARG A 21 25.41 9.67 10.25
C ARG A 21 23.92 9.98 10.16
N THR A 22 23.55 11.26 10.21
CA THR A 22 22.15 11.71 10.12
C THR A 22 21.55 11.40 8.76
N ASN A 23 22.27 11.68 7.67
CA ASN A 23 21.78 11.43 6.31
C ASN A 23 21.61 9.93 6.05
N ARG A 24 22.56 9.10 6.49
CA ARG A 24 22.42 7.63 6.43
C ARG A 24 21.18 7.14 7.17
N THR A 25 20.89 7.69 8.36
CA THR A 25 19.69 7.33 9.12
C THR A 25 18.41 7.74 8.39
N ILE A 26 18.35 8.95 7.81
CA ILE A 26 17.20 9.40 7.02
C ILE A 26 16.97 8.50 5.81
N MET A 27 18.03 8.15 5.07
CA MET A 27 17.94 7.25 3.92
C MET A 27 17.41 5.88 4.33
N LYS A 28 17.95 5.28 5.40
CA LYS A 28 17.48 3.98 5.91
C LYS A 28 16.02 4.06 6.33
N ASN A 29 15.63 5.07 7.10
CA ASN A 29 14.25 5.25 7.55
C ASN A 29 13.29 5.40 6.37
N THR A 30 13.69 6.14 5.33
CA THR A 30 12.87 6.36 4.13
C THR A 30 12.73 5.07 3.31
N LEU A 31 13.81 4.31 3.13
CA LEU A 31 13.77 3.02 2.43
C LEU A 31 12.92 2.00 3.18
N VAL A 32 13.10 1.90 4.50
CA VAL A 32 12.29 1.01 5.35
C VAL A 32 10.83 1.42 5.31
N LEU A 33 10.52 2.71 5.46
CA LEU A 33 9.16 3.22 5.39
C LEU A 33 8.53 2.90 4.03
N GLY A 34 9.22 3.21 2.92
CA GLY A 34 8.74 2.93 1.57
C GLY A 34 8.47 1.44 1.34
N ALA A 35 9.41 0.57 1.73
CA ALA A 35 9.23 -0.88 1.58
C ALA A 35 8.06 -1.42 2.41
N VAL A 36 7.91 -0.98 3.66
CA VAL A 36 6.81 -1.40 4.54
C VAL A 36 5.47 -0.88 4.03
N VAL A 37 5.41 0.39 3.64
CA VAL A 37 4.20 1.02 3.09
C VAL A 37 3.78 0.35 1.79
N GLY A 38 4.72 0.13 0.87
CA GLY A 38 4.49 -0.53 -0.41
C GLY A 38 3.98 -1.96 -0.20
N LEU A 39 4.60 -2.72 0.72
CA LEU A 39 4.17 -4.08 1.03
C LEU A 39 2.75 -4.11 1.61
N ILE A 40 2.49 -3.34 2.67
CA ILE A 40 1.18 -3.30 3.34
C ILE A 40 0.11 -2.78 2.40
N GLY A 41 0.38 -1.68 1.68
CA GLY A 41 -0.54 -1.08 0.72
C GLY A 41 -0.88 -2.06 -0.41
N THR A 42 0.11 -2.79 -0.92
CA THR A 42 -0.10 -3.81 -1.95
C THR A 42 -0.95 -4.98 -1.45
N LEU A 43 -0.66 -5.48 -0.24
CA LEU A 43 -1.44 -6.58 0.35
C LEU A 43 -2.90 -6.18 0.61
N LEU A 44 -3.11 -4.97 1.16
CA LEU A 44 -4.46 -4.42 1.37
C LEU A 44 -5.18 -4.22 0.05
N GLY A 45 -4.51 -3.61 -0.94
CA GLY A 45 -5.04 -3.39 -2.28
C GLY A 45 -5.45 -4.70 -2.95
N PHE A 46 -4.59 -5.71 -2.91
CA PHE A 46 -4.88 -7.05 -3.42
C PHE A 46 -6.08 -7.68 -2.70
N PHE A 47 -6.12 -7.64 -1.37
CA PHE A 47 -7.22 -8.21 -0.60
C PHE A 47 -8.57 -7.62 -1.02
N PHE A 48 -8.69 -6.29 -1.03
CA PHE A 48 -9.93 -5.63 -1.45
C PHE A 48 -10.26 -5.84 -2.93
N ALA A 49 -9.25 -5.89 -3.80
CA ALA A 49 -9.44 -6.15 -5.22
C ALA A 49 -9.95 -7.57 -5.47
N TYR A 50 -9.39 -8.54 -4.75
CA TYR A 50 -9.81 -9.94 -4.81
C TYR A 50 -11.25 -10.10 -4.33
N VAL A 51 -11.61 -9.50 -3.20
CA VAL A 51 -13.00 -9.48 -2.71
C VAL A 51 -13.93 -8.84 -3.75
N GLN A 52 -13.55 -7.70 -4.30
CA GLN A 52 -14.34 -7.01 -5.31
C GLN A 52 -14.54 -7.84 -6.60
N ALA A 53 -13.49 -8.52 -7.07
CA ALA A 53 -13.48 -9.25 -8.34
C ALA A 53 -14.09 -10.65 -8.23
N ARG A 54 -13.72 -11.42 -7.19
CA ARG A 54 -13.99 -12.86 -7.10
C ARG A 54 -15.05 -13.26 -6.07
N VAL A 55 -15.30 -12.46 -5.03
CA VAL A 55 -16.27 -12.81 -3.97
C VAL A 55 -17.66 -12.27 -4.33
N ALA A 56 -18.69 -13.11 -4.29
CA ALA A 56 -20.07 -12.66 -4.44
C ALA A 56 -20.56 -12.05 -3.12
N MET A 57 -20.66 -10.72 -3.05
CA MET A 57 -21.13 -9.99 -1.87
C MET A 57 -22.10 -8.86 -2.27
N PRO A 58 -23.12 -8.57 -1.45
CA PRO A 58 -23.92 -7.36 -1.62
C PRO A 58 -23.08 -6.11 -1.33
N GLY A 59 -23.40 -4.97 -1.95
CA GLY A 59 -22.73 -3.70 -1.66
C GLY A 59 -21.38 -3.44 -2.33
N LYS A 60 -21.00 -4.21 -3.36
CA LYS A 60 -19.74 -4.02 -4.12
C LYS A 60 -19.48 -2.59 -4.61
N ARG A 61 -20.54 -1.84 -4.96
CA ARG A 61 -20.40 -0.42 -5.37
C ARG A 61 -19.95 0.44 -4.19
N LEU A 62 -20.55 0.24 -3.03
CA LEU A 62 -20.20 0.99 -1.82
C LEU A 62 -18.77 0.66 -1.37
N LEU A 63 -18.39 -0.63 -1.36
CA LEU A 63 -17.02 -1.04 -1.05
C LEU A 63 -16.02 -0.36 -1.98
N HIS A 64 -16.29 -0.37 -3.29
CA HIS A 64 -15.44 0.29 -4.28
C HIS A 64 -15.28 1.79 -4.01
N LEU A 65 -16.38 2.49 -3.70
CA LEU A 65 -16.34 3.91 -3.36
C LEU A 65 -15.54 4.16 -2.09
N ILE A 66 -15.75 3.37 -1.02
CA ILE A 66 -15.00 3.48 0.24
C ILE A 66 -13.50 3.29 -0.01
N CYS A 67 -13.12 2.28 -0.80
CA CYS A 67 -11.72 2.04 -1.15
C CYS A 67 -11.09 3.21 -1.92
N LEU A 68 -11.88 4.02 -2.62
CA LEU A 68 -11.41 5.16 -3.39
C LEU A 68 -11.36 6.47 -2.59
N VAL A 69 -12.05 6.58 -1.45
CA VAL A 69 -12.08 7.82 -0.64
C VAL A 69 -10.68 8.39 -0.35
N PRO A 70 -9.65 7.58 0.02
CA PRO A 70 -8.35 8.13 0.37
C PRO A 70 -7.63 8.81 -0.80
N ILE A 71 -7.84 8.37 -2.05
CA ILE A 71 -7.16 8.96 -3.22
C ILE A 71 -7.72 10.34 -3.60
N VAL A 72 -8.98 10.60 -3.24
CA VAL A 72 -9.66 11.89 -3.48
C VAL A 72 -9.29 12.90 -2.39
N SER A 73 -8.96 12.41 -1.19
CA SER A 73 -8.65 13.23 -0.04
C SER A 73 -7.27 13.86 -0.18
N PRO A 74 -7.11 15.17 0.11
CA PRO A 74 -5.79 15.77 0.19
C PRO A 74 -4.90 15.03 1.19
N PRO A 75 -3.59 14.86 0.94
CA PRO A 75 -2.72 14.07 1.82
C PRO A 75 -2.71 14.57 3.27
N PHE A 76 -2.78 15.89 3.48
CA PHE A 76 -2.84 16.48 4.81
C PHE A 76 -4.13 16.11 5.54
N ALA A 77 -5.26 15.97 4.83
CA ALA A 77 -6.56 15.65 5.43
C ALA A 77 -6.58 14.22 6.01
N VAL A 78 -5.95 13.27 5.32
CA VAL A 78 -5.78 11.90 5.82
C VAL A 78 -4.90 11.89 7.07
N ALA A 79 -3.79 12.64 7.04
CA ALA A 79 -2.90 12.76 8.19
C ALA A 79 -3.57 13.41 9.41
N THR A 80 -4.30 14.52 9.23
CA THR A 80 -5.01 15.19 10.34
C THR A 80 -6.15 14.33 10.89
N SER A 81 -6.86 13.60 10.04
CA SER A 81 -7.90 12.66 10.46
C SER A 81 -7.29 11.55 11.32
N ALA A 82 -6.16 10.98 10.88
CA ALA A 82 -5.46 9.96 11.65
C ALA A 82 -4.96 10.49 13.00
N ILE A 83 -4.38 11.70 13.05
CA ILE A 83 -3.96 12.33 14.32
C ILE A 83 -5.15 12.60 15.23
N THR A 84 -6.30 12.99 14.70
CA THR A 84 -7.51 13.24 15.50
C THR A 84 -8.09 11.95 16.08
N LEU A 85 -7.99 10.84 15.35
CA LEU A 85 -8.48 9.53 15.80
C LEU A 85 -7.50 8.84 16.76
N PHE A 86 -6.21 8.81 16.39
CA PHE A 86 -5.18 7.98 17.04
C PHE A 86 -4.10 8.78 17.77
N GLY A 87 -4.18 10.11 17.78
CA GLY A 87 -3.28 10.96 18.55
C GLY A 87 -3.45 10.78 20.06
N ARG A 88 -2.63 11.48 20.84
CA ARG A 88 -2.54 11.31 22.31
C ARG A 88 -3.87 11.55 23.05
N ASN A 89 -4.71 12.45 22.54
CA ASN A 89 -6.07 12.69 23.03
C ASN A 89 -7.15 12.27 22.01
N GLY A 90 -6.81 11.38 21.10
CA GLY A 90 -7.70 10.96 20.03
C GLY A 90 -8.87 10.12 20.53
N ILE A 91 -9.97 10.13 19.78
CA ILE A 91 -11.20 9.42 20.13
C ILE A 91 -10.92 7.93 20.34
N ILE A 92 -10.17 7.30 19.42
CA ILE A 92 -9.89 5.86 19.48
C ILE A 92 -8.87 5.54 20.57
N SER A 93 -7.78 6.30 20.65
CA SER A 93 -6.69 6.05 21.60
C SER A 93 -7.12 6.23 23.06
N ASN A 94 -7.87 7.27 23.37
CA ASN A 94 -8.20 7.61 24.76
C ASN A 94 -9.59 7.10 25.21
N GLN A 95 -10.60 7.12 24.34
CA GLN A 95 -11.98 6.82 24.74
C GLN A 95 -12.40 5.36 24.47
N VAL A 96 -11.76 4.66 23.52
CA VAL A 96 -12.17 3.30 23.12
C VAL A 96 -11.23 2.23 23.64
N PHE A 97 -9.91 2.39 23.43
CA PHE A 97 -8.93 1.33 23.73
C PHE A 97 -8.01 1.64 24.91
N HIS A 98 -8.05 2.86 25.47
CA HIS A 98 -7.11 3.35 26.50
C HIS A 98 -5.63 3.07 26.18
N GLN A 99 -5.29 3.04 24.88
CA GLN A 99 -3.98 2.63 24.40
C GLN A 99 -3.12 3.86 24.11
N GLN A 100 -1.94 3.92 24.71
CA GLN A 100 -0.94 4.98 24.49
C GLN A 100 -0.15 4.73 23.19
N TRP A 101 -0.83 4.44 22.08
CA TRP A 101 -0.16 4.30 20.79
C TRP A 101 0.37 5.68 20.35
N ASN A 102 1.67 5.76 20.08
CA ASN A 102 2.27 6.97 19.51
C ASN A 102 2.11 7.00 17.98
N ILE A 103 1.18 7.82 17.47
CA ILE A 103 1.00 8.01 16.03
C ILE A 103 2.18 8.75 15.37
N TYR A 104 3.00 9.41 16.18
CA TYR A 104 4.18 10.11 15.69
C TYR A 104 5.34 9.11 15.57
N GLY A 105 5.86 8.94 14.35
CA GLY A 105 6.97 8.04 14.06
C GLY A 105 6.63 7.03 12.96
N LEU A 106 7.47 6.00 12.83
CA LEU A 106 7.39 5.03 11.73
C LEU A 106 6.02 4.32 11.66
N SER A 107 5.46 3.90 12.80
CA SER A 107 4.20 3.15 12.84
C SER A 107 3.00 3.96 12.32
N GLY A 108 2.85 5.22 12.75
CA GLY A 108 1.78 6.08 12.28
C GLY A 108 2.00 6.57 10.85
N LEU A 109 3.24 6.85 10.45
CA LEU A 109 3.57 7.14 9.04
C LEU A 109 3.19 5.96 8.15
N THR A 110 3.55 4.74 8.54
CA THR A 110 3.17 3.53 7.81
C THR A 110 1.66 3.40 7.70
N LEU A 111 0.91 3.56 8.80
CA LEU A 111 -0.55 3.48 8.78
C LEU A 111 -1.17 4.50 7.81
N VAL A 112 -0.77 5.77 7.93
CA VAL A 112 -1.36 6.86 7.14
C VAL A 112 -1.01 6.70 5.66
N LEU A 113 0.26 6.42 5.35
CA LEU A 113 0.71 6.29 3.97
C LEU A 113 0.15 5.01 3.32
N SER A 114 0.09 3.89 4.04
CA SER A 114 -0.55 2.68 3.51
C SER A 114 -2.03 2.90 3.22
N LEU A 115 -2.77 3.58 4.09
CA LEU A 115 -4.16 3.96 3.82
C LEU A 115 -4.31 4.92 2.64
N SER A 116 -3.33 5.81 2.43
CA SER A 116 -3.34 6.76 1.33
C SER A 116 -3.01 6.10 -0.01
N PHE A 117 -2.11 5.11 -0.03
CA PHE A 117 -1.60 4.49 -1.25
C PHE A 117 -2.23 3.14 -1.61
N PHE A 118 -2.87 2.42 -0.69
CA PHE A 118 -3.57 1.17 -1.04
C PHE A 118 -4.64 1.33 -2.16
N PRO A 119 -5.34 2.47 -2.35
CA PRO A 119 -6.32 2.59 -3.44
C PRO A 119 -5.68 2.44 -4.82
N VAL A 120 -4.41 2.86 -4.97
CA VAL A 120 -3.64 2.70 -6.21
C VAL A 120 -3.38 1.22 -6.47
N ALA A 121 -2.87 0.50 -5.47
CA ALA A 121 -2.66 -0.95 -5.56
C ALA A 121 -3.98 -1.70 -5.80
N TYR A 122 -5.07 -1.27 -5.14
CA TYR A 122 -6.41 -1.81 -5.35
C TYR A 122 -6.86 -1.68 -6.81
N MET A 123 -6.70 -0.50 -7.42
CA MET A 123 -7.08 -0.27 -8.82
C MET A 123 -6.26 -1.15 -9.78
N ASN A 124 -4.95 -1.21 -9.59
CA ASN A 124 -4.05 -2.03 -10.41
C ASN A 124 -4.44 -3.51 -10.33
N MET A 125 -4.62 -4.01 -9.10
CA MET A 125 -5.01 -5.41 -8.85
C MET A 125 -6.40 -5.73 -9.38
N LEU A 126 -7.37 -4.83 -9.21
CA LEU A 126 -8.73 -5.03 -9.68
C LEU A 126 -8.80 -5.08 -11.20
N GLY A 127 -8.05 -4.20 -11.88
CA GLY A 127 -7.94 -4.23 -13.34
C GLY A 127 -7.34 -5.55 -13.83
N MET A 128 -6.23 -5.97 -13.24
CA MET A 128 -5.58 -7.22 -13.59
C MET A 128 -6.48 -8.44 -13.34
N LEU A 129 -7.09 -8.55 -12.16
CA LEU A 129 -8.00 -9.65 -11.81
C LEU A 129 -9.21 -9.75 -12.75
N ARG A 130 -9.73 -8.62 -13.24
CA ARG A 130 -10.83 -8.59 -14.21
C ARG A 130 -10.40 -8.97 -15.62
N ASN A 131 -9.14 -8.74 -15.96
CA ASN A 131 -8.57 -9.06 -17.27
C ASN A 131 -8.04 -10.50 -17.36
N LEU A 132 -7.94 -11.24 -16.24
CA LEU A 132 -7.56 -12.65 -16.25
C LEU A 132 -8.67 -13.48 -16.91
N ASP A 133 -8.31 -14.18 -17.98
CA ASP A 133 -9.21 -15.10 -18.68
C ASP A 133 -9.66 -16.25 -17.76
N PRO A 134 -10.98 -16.39 -17.48
CA PRO A 134 -11.52 -17.50 -16.69
C PRO A 134 -11.18 -18.88 -17.27
N ALA A 135 -10.94 -19.00 -18.58
CA ALA A 135 -10.70 -20.28 -19.24
C ALA A 135 -9.49 -21.04 -18.66
N MET A 136 -8.47 -20.32 -18.17
CA MET A 136 -7.31 -20.95 -17.53
C MET A 136 -7.66 -21.61 -16.18
N GLU A 137 -8.54 -20.96 -15.40
CA GLU A 137 -9.02 -21.49 -14.12
C GLU A 137 -9.98 -22.68 -14.36
N GLU A 138 -10.85 -22.58 -15.36
CA GLU A 138 -11.80 -23.64 -15.76
C GLU A 138 -11.10 -24.90 -16.33
N ALA A 139 -10.05 -24.72 -17.13
CA ALA A 139 -9.24 -25.83 -17.65
C ALA A 139 -8.55 -26.58 -16.50
N ALA A 140 -7.96 -25.86 -15.54
CA ALA A 140 -7.35 -26.47 -14.37
C ALA A 140 -8.38 -27.21 -13.49
N ALA A 141 -9.58 -26.64 -13.31
CA ALA A 141 -10.68 -27.30 -12.61
C ALA A 141 -11.13 -28.60 -13.32
N SER A 142 -11.21 -28.58 -14.65
CA SER A 142 -11.60 -29.74 -15.47
C SER A 142 -10.58 -30.90 -15.39
N LEU A 143 -9.30 -30.57 -15.15
CA LEU A 143 -8.24 -31.54 -14.86
C LEU A 143 -8.24 -32.04 -13.40
N GLY A 144 -9.25 -31.67 -12.59
CA GLY A 144 -9.40 -32.11 -11.21
C GLY A 144 -8.59 -31.30 -10.19
N ALA A 145 -8.09 -30.11 -10.55
CA ALA A 145 -7.42 -29.24 -9.58
C ALA A 145 -8.43 -28.65 -8.58
N SER A 146 -8.08 -28.67 -7.29
CA SER A 146 -8.86 -27.98 -6.25
C SER A 146 -8.70 -26.46 -6.37
N GLN A 147 -9.67 -25.70 -5.85
CA GLN A 147 -9.66 -24.23 -5.87
C GLN A 147 -8.35 -23.61 -5.33
N TRP A 148 -7.80 -24.19 -4.26
CA TRP A 148 -6.52 -23.76 -3.71
C TRP A 148 -5.34 -24.02 -4.65
N ARG A 149 -5.35 -25.16 -5.34
CA ARG A 149 -4.32 -25.48 -6.35
C ARG A 149 -4.42 -24.50 -7.52
N ILE A 150 -5.62 -24.27 -8.06
CA ILE A 150 -5.86 -23.31 -9.14
C ILE A 150 -5.35 -21.92 -8.75
N PHE A 151 -5.75 -21.43 -7.57
CA PHE A 151 -5.30 -20.13 -7.07
C PHE A 151 -3.77 -20.04 -7.00
N ARG A 152 -3.09 -21.05 -6.45
CA ARG A 152 -1.64 -21.01 -6.24
C ARG A 152 -0.83 -21.24 -7.53
N THR A 153 -1.32 -22.04 -8.48
CA THR A 153 -0.55 -22.44 -9.67
C THR A 153 -0.94 -21.71 -10.95
N VAL A 154 -2.14 -21.11 -10.99
CA VAL A 154 -2.64 -20.39 -12.16
C VAL A 154 -2.81 -18.91 -11.81
N THR A 155 -3.71 -18.59 -10.88
CA THR A 155 -4.08 -17.20 -10.58
C THR A 155 -2.90 -16.41 -10.01
N LEU A 156 -2.28 -16.88 -8.93
CA LEU A 156 -1.23 -16.15 -8.22
C LEU A 156 0.01 -15.85 -9.10
N PRO A 157 0.56 -16.80 -9.89
CA PRO A 157 1.65 -16.50 -10.82
C PRO A 157 1.31 -15.43 -11.85
N MET A 158 0.08 -15.43 -12.37
CA MET A 158 -0.39 -14.40 -13.31
C MET A 158 -0.55 -13.02 -12.64
N LEU A 159 -0.71 -12.97 -11.32
CA LEU A 159 -0.80 -11.73 -10.55
C LEU A 159 0.58 -11.16 -10.15
N ILE A 160 1.66 -11.95 -10.17
CA ILE A 160 3.01 -11.51 -9.76
C ILE A 160 3.45 -10.19 -10.43
N PRO A 161 3.26 -10.00 -11.77
CA PRO A 161 3.63 -8.74 -12.42
C PRO A 161 2.87 -7.54 -11.84
N GLY A 162 1.59 -7.72 -11.49
CA GLY A 162 0.81 -6.67 -10.87
C GLY A 162 1.22 -6.41 -9.41
N PHE A 163 1.67 -7.42 -8.67
CA PHE A 163 2.22 -7.23 -7.32
C PHE A 163 3.48 -6.37 -7.39
N ALA A 164 4.37 -6.65 -8.34
CA ALA A 164 5.55 -5.82 -8.58
C ALA A 164 5.15 -4.39 -8.99
N ALA A 165 4.21 -4.23 -9.92
CA ALA A 165 3.75 -2.92 -10.38
C ALA A 165 2.99 -2.10 -9.33
N SER A 166 2.36 -2.75 -8.35
CA SER A 166 1.65 -2.06 -7.27
C SER A 166 2.55 -1.71 -6.09
N PHE A 167 3.63 -2.47 -5.91
CA PHE A 167 4.62 -2.24 -4.87
C PHE A 167 5.61 -1.11 -5.21
N LEU A 168 5.95 -0.97 -6.50
CA LEU A 168 6.99 -0.10 -7.03
C LEU A 168 6.46 1.31 -7.32
#